data_AF-A0A377B7C1-F1
#
_entry.id   AF-A0A377B7C1-F1
#
_cell.length_a   1.000
_cell.length_b   1.000
_cell.length_c   1.000
_cell.angle_alpha   90.00
_cell.angle_beta   90.00
_cell.angle_gamma   90.00
#
_symmetry.space_group_name_H-M   'P 1'
#
loop_
_entity.id
_entity.type
_entity.pdbx_description
1 polymer ?
#
loop_
_entity_poly.entity_id
_entity_poly.type
_entity_poly.pdbx_seq_one_letter_code
_entity_poly.pdbx_strand_id
1 'polypeptide(L)' 'MLAVYIGFILLIAFAPGWLGTPLNPNTSVTRGIPIGVGVIVISFVLTGIYIWRANGEFDRLNNEVLHEVQAS' A
#
# COMPACT_ATOMS: atom_id res chain seq x y z
N MET A 1 -6.36 -3.42 -2.73
CA MET A 1 -6.11 -3.87 -1.35
C MET A 1 -6.88 -5.12 -0.98
N LEU A 2 -8.20 -5.20 -1.16
CA LEU A 2 -9.02 -6.36 -0.76
C LEU A 2 -8.45 -7.72 -1.25
N ALA A 3 -8.19 -7.86 -2.56
CA ALA A 3 -7.66 -9.10 -3.11
C ALA A 3 -6.29 -9.48 -2.53
N VAL A 4 -5.40 -8.50 -2.35
CA VAL A 4 -4.06 -8.69 -1.75
C VAL A 4 -4.18 -9.12 -0.28
N TYR A 5 -5.07 -8.47 0.47
CA TYR A 5 -5.31 -8.76 1.87
C TYR A 5 -5.88 -10.17 2.07
N ILE A 6 -6.94 -10.52 1.34
CA ILE A 6 -7.53 -11.86 1.40
C ILE A 6 -6.53 -12.90 0.92
N GLY A 7 -5.81 -12.66 -0.18
CA GLY A 7 -4.76 -13.56 -0.66
C GLY A 7 -3.67 -13.80 0.38
N PHE A 8 -3.23 -12.76 1.09
CA PHE A 8 -2.24 -12.88 2.15
C PHE A 8 -2.78 -13.68 3.36
N ILE A 9 -4.02 -13.45 3.77
CA ILE A 9 -4.68 -14.24 4.83
C ILE A 9 -4.79 -15.71 4.43
N LEU A 10 -5.22 -16.01 3.20
CA LEU A 10 -5.32 -17.37 2.71
C LEU A 10 -3.95 -18.05 2.70
N LEU A 11 -2.89 -17.34 2.31
CA LEU A 11 -1.53 -17.87 2.32
C LEU A 11 -1.05 -18.20 3.75
N ILE A 12 -1.36 -17.35 4.73
CA ILE A 12 -1.09 -17.61 6.14
C ILE A 12 -1.86 -18.85 6.63
N ALA A 13 -3.14 -18.95 6.25
CA ALA A 13 -4.02 -20.02 6.71
C ALA A 13 -3.67 -21.39 6.11
N PHE A 14 -3.36 -21.44 4.81
CA PHE A 14 -3.21 -22.69 4.06
C PHE A 14 -1.76 -23.08 3.77
N ALA A 15 -0.80 -22.15 3.80
CA ALA A 15 0.61 -22.44 3.52
C ALA A 15 1.60 -21.74 4.49
N PRO A 16 1.40 -21.86 5.82
CA PRO A 16 2.27 -21.19 6.81
C PRO A 16 3.72 -21.66 6.73
N GLY A 17 3.97 -22.94 6.43
CA GLY A 17 5.34 -23.48 6.30
C GLY A 17 6.11 -22.90 5.11
N TRP A 18 5.41 -22.57 4.02
CA TRP A 18 6.03 -21.93 2.86
C TRP A 18 6.45 -20.49 3.20
N LEU A 19 5.61 -19.75 3.92
CA LEU A 19 5.94 -18.41 4.43
C LEU A 19 7.08 -18.45 5.45
N GLY A 20 7.13 -19.49 6.28
CA GLY A 20 8.19 -19.71 7.27
C GLY A 20 9.52 -20.19 6.70
N THR A 21 9.59 -20.51 5.40
CA THR A 21 10.83 -20.98 4.78
C THR A 21 11.85 -19.84 4.71
N PRO A 22 13.09 -20.04 5.22
CA PRO A 22 14.18 -19.08 5.06
C PRO A 22 14.46 -18.73 3.59
N LEU A 23 14.83 -17.49 3.33
CA LEU A 23 15.23 -17.04 1.98
C LEU A 23 16.58 -17.61 1.54
N ASN A 24 17.48 -17.80 2.50
CA ASN A 24 18.81 -18.35 2.31
C ASN A 24 19.15 -19.26 3.51
N PRO A 25 19.87 -20.38 3.32
CA PRO A 25 20.31 -21.25 4.42
C PRO A 25 21.04 -20.53 5.57
N ASN A 26 21.69 -19.40 5.27
CA ASN A 26 22.48 -18.63 6.24
C ASN A 26 21.73 -17.45 6.89
N THR A 27 20.42 -17.30 6.63
CA THR A 27 19.63 -16.20 7.21
C THR A 27 18.37 -16.71 7.89
N SER A 28 18.01 -16.08 9.01
CA SER A 28 16.73 -16.32 9.68
C SER A 28 15.56 -15.57 9.02
N VAL A 29 15.82 -14.77 7.97
CA VAL A 29 14.77 -14.04 7.26
C VAL A 29 13.94 -15.02 6.42
N THR A 30 12.66 -15.13 6.76
CA THR A 30 11.71 -16.01 6.08
C THR A 30 11.05 -15.30 4.89
N ARG A 31 10.55 -16.07 3.93
CA ARG A 31 9.81 -15.56 2.75
C ARG A 31 8.62 -14.67 3.12
N GLY A 32 8.01 -14.93 4.28
CA GLY A 32 6.90 -14.13 4.80
C GLY A 32 7.27 -12.68 5.06
N ILE A 33 8.53 -12.37 5.42
CA ILE A 33 8.96 -11.00 5.71
C ILE A 33 8.91 -10.12 4.45
N PRO A 34 9.60 -10.45 3.33
CA PRO A 34 9.48 -9.68 2.10
C PRO A 34 8.05 -9.59 1.58
N ILE A 35 7.24 -10.66 1.68
CA ILE A 35 5.85 -10.61 1.23
C ILE A 35 5.03 -9.64 2.08
N GLY A 36 5.15 -9.69 3.41
CA GLY A 36 4.48 -8.76 4.31
C GLY A 36 4.87 -7.31 4.03
N VAL A 37 6.17 -7.04 3.83
CA VAL A 37 6.67 -5.71 3.42
C VAL A 37 6.06 -5.30 2.08
N GLY A 38 5.98 -6.21 1.11
CA GLY A 38 5.31 -5.96 -0.17
C GLY A 38 3.85 -5.54 0.00
N VAL A 39 3.09 -6.23 0.86
CA VAL A 39 1.69 -5.86 1.15
C VAL A 39 1.60 -4.45 1.73
N ILE A 40 2.49 -4.08 2.66
CA ILE A 40 2.55 -2.74 3.25
C ILE A 40 2.81 -1.69 2.16
N VAL A 41 3.84 -1.89 1.33
CA VAL A 41 4.20 -0.95 0.26
C VAL A 41 3.04 -0.76 -0.72
N ILE A 42 2.41 -1.85 -1.18
CA ILE A 42 1.25 -1.76 -2.08
C ILE A 42 0.09 -1.01 -1.40
N SER A 43 -0.11 -1.19 -0.08
CA SER A 43 -1.14 -0.46 0.67
C SER A 43 -0.92 1.05 0.63
N PHE A 44 0.30 1.49 0.90
CA PHE A 44 0.66 2.92 0.82
C PHE A 44 0.49 3.45 -0.60
N VAL A 45 0.96 2.73 -1.61
CA VAL A 45 0.85 3.15 -3.02
C VAL A 45 -0.61 3.29 -3.44
N LEU A 46 -1.45 2.28 -3.18
CA LEU A 46 -2.87 2.35 -3.53
C LEU A 46 -3.60 3.45 -2.76
N THR A 47 -3.24 3.67 -1.50
CA THR A 47 -3.81 4.77 -0.69
C THR A 47 -3.40 6.12 -1.26
N GLY A 48 -2.13 6.30 -1.64
CA GLY A 48 -1.66 7.53 -2.27
C GLY A 48 -2.34 7.78 -3.62
N ILE A 49 -2.48 6.76 -4.47
CA ILE A 49 -3.21 6.85 -5.74
C ILE A 49 -4.67 7.23 -5.48
N TYR A 50 -5.31 6.59 -4.50
CA TYR A 50 -6.70 6.88 -4.14
C TYR A 50 -6.86 8.33 -3.69
N ILE A 51 -5.99 8.82 -2.79
CA ILE A 51 -5.99 10.20 -2.30
C ILE A 51 -5.79 11.17 -3.46
N TRP A 52 -4.78 10.95 -4.30
CA TRP A 52 -4.50 11.80 -5.45
C TRP A 52 -5.70 11.87 -6.41
N ARG A 53 -6.33 10.73 -6.67
CA ARG A 53 -7.53 10.66 -7.53
C ARG A 53 -8.73 11.37 -6.90
N ALA A 54 -8.95 11.20 -5.60
CA ALA A 54 -10.10 11.75 -4.87
C ALA A 54 -9.99 13.26 -4.64
N ASN A 55 -8.77 13.77 -4.40
CA ASN A 55 -8.56 15.17 -4.05
C ASN A 55 -8.41 16.09 -5.28
N GLY A 56 -8.37 15.57 -6.50
CA GLY A 56 -8.17 16.38 -7.71
C GLY A 56 -9.21 17.49 -7.93
N GLU A 57 -10.45 17.34 -7.44
CA GLU A 57 -11.48 18.38 -7.52
C GLU A 57 -11.30 19.44 -6.42
N PHE A 58 -10.92 19.01 -5.20
CA PHE A 58 -10.59 19.91 -4.10
C PHE A 58 -9.37 20.77 -4.40
N ASP A 59 -8.33 20.21 -5.05
CA ASP A 59 -7.14 20.96 -5.44
C ASP A 59 -7.47 22.06 -6.47
N ARG A 60 -8.43 21.83 -7.38
CA ARG A 60 -8.89 22.84 -8.33
C ARG A 60 -9.62 23.99 -7.63
N LEU A 61 -10.59 23.66 -6.78
CA LEU A 61 -11.35 24.65 -6.00
C LEU A 61 -10.44 25.46 -5.07
N ASN A 62 -9.47 24.80 -4.42
CA ASN A 62 -8.51 25.47 -3.54
C ASN A 62 -7.62 26.45 -4.33
N ASN A 63 -7.20 26.09 -5.55
CA ASN A 63 -6.45 26.99 -6.40
C ASN A 63 -7.27 28.19 -6.89
N GLU A 64 -8.56 28.02 -7.18
CA GLU A 64 -9.46 29.13 -7.56
C GLU A 64 -9.62 30.15 -6.42
N VAL A 65 -9.82 29.68 -5.19
CA VAL A 65 -9.92 30.55 -4.00
C VAL A 65 -8.61 31.29 -3.72
N LEU A 66 -7.48 30.60 -3.81
CA LEU A 66 -6.16 31.23 -3.64
C LEU A 66 -5.93 32.34 -4.69
N HIS A 67 -6.40 32.14 -5.92
CA HIS A 67 -6.28 33.12 -6.99
C HIS A 67 -7.16 34.37 -6.74
N GLU A 68 -8.39 34.20 -6.25
CA GLU A 68 -9.27 35.32 -5.88
C GLU A 68 -8.70 36.20 -4.76
N VAL A 69 -8.12 35.58 -3.73
CA VAL A 69 -7.54 36.30 -2.59
C VAL A 69 -6.24 37.03 -2.97
N GLN A 70 -5.43 36.49 -3.89
CA GLN A 70 -4.21 37.15 -4.36
C GLN A 70 -4.46 38.27 -5.39
N ALA A 71 -5.60 38.23 -6.07
CA ALA A 71 -6.01 39.25 -7.04
C ALA A 71 -6.72 40.47 -6.40
N SER A 72 -7.04 40.40 -5.10
CA SER A 72 -7.66 41.46 -4.29
C SER A 72 -6.62 42.23 -3.46
#